data_AF-A0A354K591-F1
#
_entry.id   AF-A0A354K591-F1
#
_cell.length_a   1.000
_cell.length_b   1.000
_cell.length_c   1.000
_cell.angle_alpha   90.00
_cell.angle_beta   90.00
_cell.angle_gamma   90.00
#
_symmetry.space_group_name_H-M   'P 1'
#
loop_
_entity.id
_entity.type
_entity.pdbx_description
1 polymer ?
#
loop_
_entity_poly.entity_id
_entity_poly.type
_entity_poly.pdbx_seq_one_letter_code
_entity_poly.pdbx_strand_id
1 'polypeptide(L)'
;MTVVYVLLIALMLAGFILTGAARFVVCMILLAVFCAADLPARSGRSRKSSGKRLLIALLLCCVPFLCAPLAMHTTLMWRYPFQRALLGIYNAPAAWVPDFQRDVQSDFAFDYLAGVMQGTGHESIRFVTSPARAAEIEQQFAEKALYQSTLPSEKNGSFPEIPEQSRSAFPAAAGGWDGTADFWFDRDFWFADGTPPADAKVYYLDARGNWNHPGCSAVIVSSRSGRVEYAQYGYTKLAYEKN
;
A
#
# COMPACT_ATOMS: atom_id res chain seq x y z
N MET A 1 2.44 31.29 -20.24
CA MET A 1 1.48 30.94 -19.17
C MET A 1 0.47 29.90 -19.60
N THR A 2 -0.25 30.03 -20.73
CA THR A 2 -1.15 28.94 -21.21
C THR A 2 -0.38 27.64 -21.42
N VAL A 3 0.77 27.71 -22.11
CA VAL A 3 1.69 26.56 -22.24
C VAL A 3 2.10 25.99 -20.88
N VAL A 4 2.42 26.85 -19.90
CA VAL A 4 2.81 26.41 -18.54
C VAL A 4 1.65 25.68 -17.87
N TYR A 5 0.42 26.20 -17.95
CA TYR A 5 -0.76 25.53 -17.40
C TYR A 5 -1.02 24.18 -18.05
N VAL A 6 -0.88 24.07 -19.39
CA VAL A 6 -0.99 22.79 -20.09
C VAL A 6 0.06 21.80 -19.60
N LEU A 7 1.31 22.24 -19.41
CA LEU A 7 2.38 21.40 -18.87
C LEU A 7 2.10 20.95 -17.43
N LEU A 8 1.59 21.84 -16.58
CA LEU A 8 1.24 21.51 -15.20
C LEU A 8 0.06 20.54 -15.11
N ILE A 9 -0.96 20.70 -15.97
CA ILE A 9 -2.08 19.76 -16.09
C ILE A 9 -1.58 18.39 -16.59
N ALA A 10 -0.72 18.38 -17.61
CA ALA A 10 -0.11 17.16 -18.14
C ALA A 10 0.74 16.44 -17.08
N LEU A 11 1.44 17.18 -16.22
CA LEU A 11 2.18 16.62 -15.09
C LEU A 11 1.25 15.94 -14.08
N MET A 12 0.11 16.55 -13.74
CA MET A 12 -0.87 15.92 -12.85
C MET A 12 -1.48 14.67 -13.48
N LEU A 13 -1.81 14.72 -14.77
CA LEU A 13 -2.28 13.56 -15.51
C LEU A 13 -1.25 12.42 -15.53
N ALA A 14 0.03 12.73 -15.78
CA ALA A 14 1.11 11.75 -15.70
C ALA A 14 1.21 11.15 -14.29
N GLY A 15 1.12 11.97 -13.24
CA GLY A 15 1.09 11.50 -11.85
C GLY A 15 -0.06 10.52 -11.58
N PHE A 16 -1.26 10.79 -12.10
CA PHE A 16 -2.40 9.87 -12.01
C PHE A 16 -2.17 8.59 -12.82
N ILE A 17 -1.67 8.69 -14.05
CA ILE A 17 -1.42 7.52 -14.90
C ILE A 17 -0.39 6.59 -14.27
N LEU A 18 0.68 7.15 -13.69
CA LEU A 18 1.76 6.38 -13.09
C LEU A 18 1.36 5.73 -11.76
N THR A 19 0.56 6.41 -10.94
CA THR A 19 0.32 5.97 -9.54
C THR A 19 -1.11 5.49 -9.27
N GLY A 20 -2.08 5.86 -10.11
CA GLY A 20 -3.50 5.61 -9.88
C GLY A 20 -4.12 6.44 -8.74
N ALA A 21 -3.37 7.35 -8.11
CA ALA A 21 -3.85 8.09 -6.95
C ALA A 21 -4.81 9.23 -7.36
N ALA A 22 -6.07 9.15 -6.90
CA ALA A 22 -7.15 10.09 -7.27
C ALA A 22 -6.86 11.56 -6.95
N ARG A 23 -6.01 11.84 -5.96
CA ARG A 23 -5.59 13.22 -5.60
C ARG A 23 -4.97 14.00 -6.77
N PHE A 24 -4.29 13.31 -7.69
CA PHE A 24 -3.75 13.95 -8.89
C PHE A 24 -4.87 14.43 -9.81
N VAL A 25 -5.97 13.68 -9.92
CA VAL A 25 -7.17 14.09 -10.68
C VAL A 25 -7.83 15.31 -10.01
N VAL A 26 -7.96 15.31 -8.68
CA VAL A 26 -8.51 16.46 -7.95
C VAL A 26 -7.67 17.72 -8.21
N CYS A 27 -6.34 17.62 -8.08
CA CYS A 27 -5.45 18.77 -8.31
C CYS A 27 -5.45 19.21 -9.78
N MET A 28 -5.58 18.28 -10.73
CA MET A 28 -5.75 18.58 -12.15
C MET A 28 -7.03 19.39 -12.40
N ILE A 29 -8.16 19.00 -11.78
CA ILE A 29 -9.44 19.72 -11.90
C ILE A 29 -9.33 21.12 -11.30
N LEU A 30 -8.78 21.24 -10.08
CA LEU A 30 -8.58 22.54 -9.42
C LEU A 30 -7.70 23.47 -10.27
N LEU A 31 -6.63 22.92 -10.86
CA LEU A 31 -5.74 23.65 -11.74
C LEU A 31 -6.48 24.07 -13.02
N ALA A 32 -7.28 23.20 -13.63
CA ALA A 32 -8.07 23.54 -14.83
C ALA A 32 -9.09 24.67 -14.54
N VAL A 33 -9.79 24.61 -13.40
CA VAL A 33 -10.71 25.67 -12.95
C VAL A 33 -9.95 26.98 -12.74
N PHE A 34 -8.80 26.95 -12.07
CA PHE A 34 -7.95 28.12 -11.89
C PHE A 34 -7.51 28.72 -13.23
N CYS A 35 -7.11 27.88 -14.18
CA CYS A 35 -6.72 28.32 -15.53
C CYS A 35 -7.88 28.96 -16.29
N ALA A 36 -9.07 28.36 -16.23
CA ALA A 36 -10.27 28.88 -16.88
C ALA A 36 -10.69 30.23 -16.30
N ALA A 37 -10.57 30.43 -14.98
CA ALA A 37 -10.82 31.72 -14.34
C ALA A 37 -9.72 32.76 -14.64
N ASP A 38 -8.48 32.32 -14.83
CA ASP A 38 -7.33 33.20 -15.07
C ASP A 38 -7.28 33.74 -16.50
N LEU A 39 -7.62 32.91 -17.50
CA LEU A 39 -7.47 33.24 -18.93
C LEU A 39 -8.26 34.48 -19.40
N PRO A 40 -9.52 34.71 -18.97
CA PRO A 40 -10.28 35.93 -19.30
C PRO A 40 -9.77 37.18 -18.58
N ALA A 41 -9.20 37.04 -17.37
CA ALA A 41 -8.79 38.15 -16.51
C ALA A 41 -7.45 38.81 -16.91
N ARG A 42 -6.98 38.58 -18.15
CA ARG A 42 -5.63 38.95 -18.62
C ARG A 42 -5.59 40.22 -19.45
N SER A 43 -6.73 40.70 -19.96
CA SER A 43 -6.81 41.82 -20.91
C SER A 43 -6.43 43.20 -20.34
N GLY A 44 -6.10 43.34 -19.05
CA GLY A 44 -5.76 44.65 -18.46
C GLY A 44 -4.88 44.63 -17.20
N ARG A 45 -4.11 43.57 -16.95
CA ARG A 45 -3.35 43.42 -15.67
C ARG A 45 -1.83 43.44 -15.85
N SER A 46 -1.13 44.04 -14.88
CA SER A 46 0.33 44.23 -14.90
C SER A 46 1.15 42.94 -14.76
N ARG A 47 2.39 42.96 -15.26
CA ARG A 47 3.36 41.84 -15.26
C ARG A 47 3.64 41.28 -13.85
N LYS A 48 3.56 42.11 -12.79
CA LYS A 48 3.71 41.69 -11.39
C LYS A 48 2.59 40.73 -10.92
N SER A 49 1.41 40.82 -11.52
CA SER A 49 0.28 39.92 -11.24
C SER A 49 0.47 38.51 -11.82
N SER A 50 1.30 38.35 -12.86
CA SER A 50 1.55 37.05 -13.48
C SER A 50 2.40 36.12 -12.62
N GLY A 51 3.37 36.66 -11.87
CA GLY A 51 4.22 35.86 -10.97
C GLY A 51 3.43 35.22 -9.82
N LYS A 52 2.52 35.96 -9.18
CA LYS A 52 1.65 35.43 -8.12
C LYS A 52 0.75 34.29 -8.62
N ARG A 53 0.25 34.39 -9.85
CA ARG A 53 -0.62 33.38 -10.45
C ARG A 53 0.15 32.09 -10.78
N LEU A 54 1.38 32.23 -11.29
CA LEU A 54 2.27 31.10 -11.48
C LEU A 54 2.58 30.42 -10.15
N LEU A 55 2.87 31.18 -9.09
CA LEU A 55 3.11 30.63 -7.76
C LEU A 55 1.90 29.81 -7.26
N ILE A 56 0.68 30.33 -7.37
CA ILE A 56 -0.53 29.59 -6.99
C ILE A 56 -0.66 28.29 -7.78
N ALA A 57 -0.45 28.32 -9.10
CA ALA A 57 -0.52 27.12 -9.93
C ALA A 57 0.55 26.08 -9.55
N LEU A 58 1.77 26.53 -9.24
CA LEU A 58 2.84 25.65 -8.74
C LEU A 58 2.49 25.05 -7.38
N LEU A 59 1.95 25.85 -6.45
CA LEU A 59 1.51 25.36 -5.14
C LEU A 59 0.44 24.28 -5.28
N LEU A 60 -0.54 24.46 -6.19
CA LEU A 60 -1.54 23.43 -6.48
C LEU A 60 -0.92 22.12 -7.00
N CYS A 61 0.12 22.19 -7.82
CA CYS A 61 0.85 21.00 -8.27
C CYS A 61 1.67 20.32 -7.16
N CYS A 62 2.02 21.05 -6.10
CA CYS A 62 2.70 20.48 -4.93
C CYS A 62 1.73 19.82 -3.96
N VAL A 63 0.43 20.17 -3.95
CA VAL A 63 -0.58 19.62 -3.03
C VAL A 63 -0.62 18.08 -2.99
N PRO A 64 -0.57 17.34 -4.12
CA PRO A 64 -0.51 15.89 -4.09
C PRO A 64 0.66 15.36 -3.26
N PHE A 65 1.74 16.12 -3.10
CA PHE A 65 2.93 15.67 -2.40
C PHE A 65 2.93 16.00 -0.90
N LEU A 66 1.96 16.78 -0.39
CA LEU A 66 1.97 17.29 0.99
C LEU A 66 1.51 16.29 2.05
N CYS A 67 0.70 15.30 1.69
CA CYS A 67 0.18 14.27 2.60
C CYS A 67 0.19 12.91 1.91
N ALA A 68 0.16 11.80 2.64
CA ALA A 68 0.02 10.47 2.03
C ALA A 68 -1.29 10.38 1.23
N PRO A 69 -1.37 9.57 0.15
CA PRO A 69 -2.65 9.35 -0.52
C PRO A 69 -3.65 8.75 0.48
N LEU A 70 -4.95 9.03 0.34
CA LEU A 70 -5.93 8.42 1.25
C LEU A 70 -6.16 6.95 0.91
N ALA A 71 -6.25 6.65 -0.38
CA ALA A 71 -6.36 5.30 -0.89
C ALA A 71 -5.67 5.20 -2.26
N MET A 72 -5.14 4.02 -2.57
CA MET A 72 -4.70 3.64 -3.91
C MET A 72 -5.09 2.19 -4.14
N HIS A 73 -5.65 1.92 -5.31
CA HIS A 73 -5.94 0.57 -5.77
C HIS A 73 -5.46 0.45 -7.21
N THR A 74 -4.80 -0.65 -7.55
CA THR A 74 -4.54 -0.98 -8.96
C THR A 74 -4.35 -2.46 -9.20
N THR A 75 -4.81 -2.91 -10.36
CA THR A 75 -4.49 -4.24 -10.93
C THR A 75 -3.40 -4.17 -12.00
N LEU A 76 -2.79 -2.99 -12.21
CA LEU A 76 -1.77 -2.76 -13.22
C LEU A 76 -0.38 -2.86 -12.61
N MET A 77 0.28 -4.01 -12.79
CA MET A 77 1.59 -4.29 -12.19
C MET A 77 2.68 -3.26 -12.52
N TRP A 78 2.67 -2.68 -13.72
CA TRP A 78 3.67 -1.69 -14.13
C TRP A 78 3.60 -0.38 -13.31
N ARG A 79 2.48 -0.10 -12.63
CA ARG A 79 2.33 1.07 -11.74
C ARG A 79 3.04 0.88 -10.40
N TYR A 80 3.25 -0.36 -9.98
CA TYR A 80 3.75 -0.69 -8.65
C TYR A 80 5.05 0.04 -8.26
N PRO A 81 6.10 0.15 -9.11
CA PRO A 81 7.31 0.89 -8.75
C PRO A 81 7.05 2.36 -8.47
N PHE A 82 6.13 2.99 -9.21
CA PHE A 82 5.76 4.39 -9.03
C PHE A 82 4.91 4.58 -7.77
N GLN A 83 4.02 3.63 -7.46
CA GLN A 83 3.23 3.63 -6.23
C GLN A 83 4.11 3.47 -5.00
N ARG A 84 5.04 2.51 -5.03
CA ARG A 84 6.09 2.31 -4.03
C ARG A 84 6.93 3.57 -3.82
N ALA A 85 7.37 4.21 -4.91
CA ALA A 85 8.15 5.44 -4.82
C ALA A 85 7.33 6.60 -4.23
N LEU A 86 6.05 6.72 -4.60
CA LEU A 86 5.15 7.73 -4.06
C LEU A 86 4.90 7.53 -2.56
N LEU A 87 4.64 6.29 -2.12
CA LEU A 87 4.49 5.96 -0.70
C LEU A 87 5.79 6.17 0.06
N GLY A 88 6.94 5.88 -0.56
CA GLY A 88 8.28 6.12 -0.05
C GLY A 88 8.56 7.56 0.39
N ILE A 89 7.82 8.54 -0.14
CA ILE A 89 7.91 9.94 0.28
C ILE A 89 7.34 10.15 1.70
N TYR A 90 6.34 9.34 2.09
CA TYR A 90 5.59 9.49 3.34
C TYR A 90 5.97 8.46 4.39
N ASN A 91 6.25 7.25 3.95
CA ASN A 91 6.64 6.15 4.80
C ASN A 91 7.70 5.29 4.10
N ALA A 92 8.67 4.81 4.85
CA ALA A 92 9.59 3.81 4.32
C ALA A 92 8.76 2.57 3.95
N PRO A 93 8.76 2.16 2.67
CA PRO A 93 8.01 1.00 2.28
C PRO A 93 8.64 -0.24 2.92
N ALA A 94 7.84 -1.28 3.16
CA ALA A 94 8.34 -2.47 3.83
C ALA A 94 9.56 -3.04 3.09
N ALA A 95 10.69 -3.08 3.80
CA ALA A 95 11.95 -3.62 3.26
C ALA A 95 11.88 -5.15 3.08
N TRP A 96 10.94 -5.81 3.76
CA TRP A 96 10.77 -7.25 3.74
C TRP A 96 9.94 -7.79 2.58
N VAL A 97 9.19 -6.92 1.90
CA VAL A 97 8.49 -7.30 0.67
C VAL A 97 9.55 -7.48 -0.41
N PRO A 98 9.75 -8.71 -0.92
CA PRO A 98 10.78 -8.98 -1.91
C PRO A 98 10.44 -8.33 -3.25
N ASP A 99 11.41 -8.26 -4.17
CA ASP A 99 11.10 -7.96 -5.56
C ASP A 99 10.35 -9.15 -6.19
N PHE A 100 9.02 -9.03 -6.28
CA PHE A 100 8.13 -10.07 -6.77
C PHE A 100 7.68 -9.85 -8.22
N GLN A 101 8.08 -8.75 -8.89
CA GLN A 101 7.47 -8.37 -10.18
C GLN A 101 7.68 -9.43 -11.27
N ARG A 102 8.77 -10.22 -11.16
CA ARG A 102 9.09 -11.32 -12.07
C ARG A 102 8.35 -12.62 -11.74
N ASP A 103 7.77 -12.70 -10.55
CA ASP A 103 7.08 -13.89 -10.04
C ASP A 103 5.59 -13.89 -10.41
N VAL A 104 5.02 -12.74 -10.78
CA VAL A 104 3.58 -12.59 -11.06
C VAL A 104 3.19 -13.30 -12.36
N GLN A 105 2.24 -14.22 -12.28
CA GLN A 105 1.59 -14.85 -13.43
C GLN A 105 0.21 -14.25 -13.73
N SER A 106 -0.58 -13.93 -12.71
CA SER A 106 -1.91 -13.33 -12.88
C SER A 106 -2.44 -12.69 -11.58
N ASP A 107 -3.63 -12.07 -11.69
CA ASP A 107 -4.45 -11.57 -10.57
C ASP A 107 -3.69 -10.67 -9.58
N PHE A 108 -2.80 -9.84 -10.14
CA PHE A 108 -2.09 -8.83 -9.37
C PHE A 108 -3.06 -7.75 -8.91
N ALA A 109 -2.98 -7.42 -7.63
CA ALA A 109 -3.56 -6.21 -7.08
C ALA A 109 -2.61 -5.59 -6.06
N PHE A 110 -2.59 -4.26 -6.04
CA PHE A 110 -1.97 -3.46 -5.01
C PHE A 110 -3.04 -2.56 -4.41
N ASP A 111 -3.13 -2.60 -3.09
CA ASP A 111 -4.05 -1.84 -2.28
C ASP A 111 -3.31 -1.08 -1.20
N TYR A 112 -3.69 0.18 -1.03
CA TYR A 112 -3.21 1.01 0.05
C TYR A 112 -4.35 1.86 0.57
N LEU A 113 -4.47 1.94 1.90
CA LEU A 113 -5.44 2.77 2.59
C LEU A 113 -4.74 3.48 3.75
N ALA A 114 -4.70 4.81 3.76
CA ALA A 114 -4.12 5.55 4.86
C ALA A 114 -4.88 5.31 6.16
N GLY A 115 -4.14 5.15 7.24
CA GLY A 115 -4.69 5.11 8.60
C GLY A 115 -5.02 6.51 9.08
N VAL A 116 -6.08 6.64 9.87
CA VAL A 116 -6.43 7.89 10.56
C VAL A 116 -5.60 8.08 11.84
N MET A 117 -5.07 6.98 12.40
CA MET A 117 -4.23 6.98 13.61
C MET A 117 -2.74 6.95 13.27
N GLN A 118 -1.86 6.94 14.29
CA GLN A 118 -0.38 6.97 14.18
C GLN A 118 0.26 5.76 13.45
N GLY A 119 -0.54 4.94 12.77
CA GLY A 119 -0.10 3.87 11.88
C GLY A 119 -0.11 4.34 10.43
N THR A 120 0.90 3.92 9.67
CA THR A 120 1.17 4.29 8.27
C THR A 120 0.17 3.73 7.25
N GLY A 121 -1.04 3.40 7.69
CA GLY A 121 -2.09 2.79 6.89
C GLY A 121 -1.94 1.29 6.69
N HIS A 122 -2.79 0.77 5.82
CA HIS A 122 -2.77 -0.58 5.30
C HIS A 122 -2.12 -0.58 3.92
N GLU A 123 -1.23 -1.53 3.67
CA GLU A 123 -0.67 -1.84 2.36
C GLU A 123 -0.85 -3.33 2.11
N SER A 124 -1.41 -3.71 0.97
CA SER A 124 -1.50 -5.10 0.52
C SER A 124 -1.04 -5.23 -0.93
N ILE A 125 -0.32 -6.31 -1.19
CA ILE A 125 0.08 -6.74 -2.53
C ILE A 125 -0.32 -8.20 -2.65
N ARG A 126 -1.19 -8.51 -3.61
CA ARG A 126 -1.54 -9.89 -3.92
C ARG A 126 -1.29 -10.23 -5.37
N PHE A 127 -1.04 -11.50 -5.63
CA PHE A 127 -0.87 -12.05 -6.98
C PHE A 127 -0.93 -13.58 -6.96
N VAL A 128 -1.09 -14.16 -8.14
CA VAL A 128 -0.85 -15.58 -8.39
C VAL A 128 0.53 -15.76 -9.03
N THR A 129 1.30 -16.71 -8.52
CA THR A 129 2.57 -17.19 -9.09
C THR A 129 2.51 -18.71 -9.34
N SER A 130 3.60 -19.30 -9.82
CA SER A 130 3.70 -20.76 -9.96
C SER A 130 3.65 -21.45 -8.58
N PRO A 131 3.08 -22.66 -8.46
CA PRO A 131 3.09 -23.43 -7.21
C PRO A 131 4.49 -23.64 -6.62
N ALA A 132 5.50 -23.88 -7.46
CA ALA A 132 6.88 -24.05 -7.03
C ALA A 132 7.42 -22.76 -6.38
N ARG A 133 7.19 -21.60 -7.01
CA ARG A 133 7.60 -20.30 -6.47
C ARG A 133 6.84 -19.95 -5.19
N ALA A 134 5.55 -20.25 -5.12
CA ALA A 134 4.76 -20.07 -3.90
C ALA A 134 5.31 -20.93 -2.75
N ALA A 135 5.72 -22.18 -3.01
CA ALA A 135 6.36 -23.04 -2.01
C ALA A 135 7.72 -22.48 -1.53
N GLU A 136 8.51 -21.86 -2.41
CA GLU A 136 9.75 -21.17 -2.01
C GLU A 136 9.47 -19.96 -1.11
N ILE A 137 8.45 -19.16 -1.45
CA ILE A 137 7.99 -18.02 -0.64
C ILE A 137 7.50 -18.54 0.73
N GLU A 138 6.71 -19.61 0.73
CA GLU A 138 6.22 -20.28 1.95
C GLU A 138 7.40 -20.66 2.86
N GLN A 139 8.41 -21.35 2.33
CA GLN A 139 9.60 -21.74 3.08
C GLN A 139 10.38 -20.53 3.61
N GLN A 140 10.61 -19.52 2.77
CA GLN A 140 11.33 -18.30 3.15
C GLN A 140 10.68 -17.60 4.34
N PHE A 141 9.35 -17.48 4.35
CA PHE A 141 8.64 -16.76 5.41
C PHE A 141 8.30 -17.64 6.61
N ALA A 142 8.17 -18.96 6.43
CA ALA A 142 8.06 -19.90 7.55
C ALA A 142 9.25 -19.79 8.51
N GLU A 143 10.47 -19.64 7.97
CA GLU A 143 11.69 -19.48 8.77
C GLU A 143 11.76 -18.14 9.52
N LYS A 144 11.13 -17.09 8.98
CA LYS A 144 11.21 -15.71 9.51
C LYS A 144 10.02 -15.30 10.38
N ALA A 145 8.95 -16.09 10.36
CA ALA A 145 7.72 -15.77 11.06
C ALA A 145 7.90 -15.84 12.59
N LEU A 146 7.22 -14.95 13.28
CA LEU A 146 6.97 -15.00 14.73
C LEU A 146 5.83 -15.95 15.07
N TYR A 147 4.84 -16.04 14.17
CA TYR A 147 3.70 -16.94 14.31
C TYR A 147 3.27 -17.52 12.96
N GLN A 148 2.63 -18.69 12.98
CA GLN A 148 2.05 -19.32 11.81
C GLN A 148 0.65 -19.86 12.09
N SER A 149 -0.31 -19.56 11.21
CA SER A 149 -1.65 -20.14 11.30
C SER A 149 -2.16 -20.56 9.92
N THR A 150 -3.23 -21.36 9.88
CA THR A 150 -4.04 -21.47 8.67
C THR A 150 -4.86 -20.20 8.49
N LEU A 151 -5.18 -19.84 7.24
CA LEU A 151 -6.17 -18.79 6.96
C LEU A 151 -7.54 -19.26 7.50
N PRO A 152 -8.19 -18.55 8.43
CA PRO A 152 -9.47 -18.92 9.01
C PRO A 152 -10.54 -19.08 7.94
N SER A 153 -11.49 -19.97 8.21
CA SER A 153 -12.69 -20.11 7.38
C SER A 153 -13.67 -18.95 7.55
N GLU A 154 -13.50 -18.12 8.58
CA GLU A 154 -14.30 -16.93 8.80
C GLU A 154 -13.96 -15.85 7.78
N LYS A 155 -14.99 -15.27 7.15
CA LYS A 155 -14.86 -14.25 6.09
C LYS A 155 -14.50 -12.86 6.61
N ASN A 156 -14.08 -12.75 7.87
CA ASN A 156 -13.67 -11.48 8.44
C ASN A 156 -12.29 -11.17 7.88
N GLY A 157 -12.19 -10.14 7.05
CA GLY A 157 -10.95 -9.68 6.43
C GLY A 157 -9.97 -9.02 7.40
N SER A 158 -9.99 -9.43 8.68
CA SER A 158 -9.09 -9.00 9.74
C SER A 158 -8.87 -10.13 10.75
N PHE A 159 -7.67 -10.16 11.34
CA PHE A 159 -7.29 -11.16 12.35
C PHE A 159 -7.20 -10.51 13.74
N PRO A 160 -8.25 -10.57 14.56
CA PRO A 160 -8.18 -9.96 15.88
C PRO A 160 -7.24 -10.73 16.82
N GLU A 161 -7.08 -12.05 16.68
CA GLU A 161 -6.28 -12.86 17.64
C GLU A 161 -5.44 -13.93 16.92
N ILE A 162 -4.14 -13.99 17.23
CA ILE A 162 -3.26 -15.09 16.83
C ILE A 162 -3.28 -16.13 17.97
N PRO A 163 -3.68 -17.39 17.72
CA PRO A 163 -3.68 -18.42 18.76
C PRO A 163 -2.28 -18.62 19.36
N GLU A 164 -2.15 -18.72 20.68
CA GLU A 164 -0.85 -18.85 21.39
C GLU A 164 -0.01 -20.05 20.90
N GLN A 165 -0.68 -21.13 20.49
CA GLN A 165 -0.08 -22.32 19.88
C GLN A 165 0.59 -22.08 18.52
N SER A 166 0.38 -20.92 17.91
CA SER A 166 0.92 -20.53 16.60
C SER A 166 2.38 -20.04 16.67
N ARG A 167 2.96 -19.94 17.87
CA ARG A 167 4.28 -19.35 18.10
C ARG A 167 5.40 -20.15 17.42
N SER A 168 6.20 -19.48 16.59
CA SER A 168 7.37 -20.06 15.92
C SER A 168 8.69 -19.64 16.59
N ALA A 169 9.81 -20.09 16.01
CA ALA A 169 11.15 -20.14 16.62
C ALA A 169 11.80 -18.78 16.98
N PHE A 170 11.24 -17.65 16.54
CA PHE A 170 11.79 -16.33 16.83
C PHE A 170 11.15 -15.71 18.08
N PRO A 171 11.94 -15.27 19.07
CA PRO A 171 11.39 -14.56 20.22
C PRO A 171 10.82 -13.20 19.75
N ALA A 172 9.57 -12.93 20.13
CA ALA A 172 8.97 -11.60 19.94
C ALA A 172 9.89 -10.52 20.55
N ALA A 173 10.04 -9.39 19.87
CA ALA A 173 10.74 -8.23 20.41
C ALA A 173 10.09 -7.83 21.75
N ALA A 174 10.88 -7.35 22.72
CA ALA A 174 10.54 -7.23 24.14
C ALA A 174 9.36 -6.29 24.54
N GLY A 175 8.45 -5.95 23.63
CA GLY A 175 7.15 -5.35 23.96
C GLY A 175 6.11 -6.45 24.18
N GLY A 176 5.37 -6.38 25.29
CA GLY A 176 4.33 -7.35 25.62
C GLY A 176 3.33 -7.53 24.47
N TRP A 177 3.27 -8.75 23.93
CA TRP A 177 2.22 -9.19 23.01
C TRP A 177 0.96 -9.50 23.83
N ASP A 178 -0.19 -9.01 23.37
CA ASP A 178 -1.48 -9.19 24.05
C ASP A 178 -2.40 -10.21 23.35
N GLY A 179 -1.90 -10.91 22.32
CA GLY A 179 -2.70 -11.86 21.55
C GLY A 179 -3.17 -11.34 20.19
N THR A 180 -3.09 -10.03 19.92
CA THR A 180 -3.83 -9.43 18.80
C THR A 180 -2.94 -8.98 17.63
N ALA A 181 -3.42 -9.16 16.39
CA ALA A 181 -2.69 -8.81 15.17
C ALA A 181 -3.61 -8.36 14.03
N ASP A 182 -4.10 -7.12 14.11
CA ASP A 182 -4.99 -6.59 13.07
C ASP A 182 -4.22 -6.32 11.77
N PHE A 183 -4.54 -7.08 10.72
CA PHE A 183 -4.12 -6.81 9.35
C PHE A 183 -5.25 -7.16 8.39
N TRP A 184 -5.32 -6.45 7.28
CA TRP A 184 -6.35 -6.67 6.27
C TRP A 184 -5.79 -7.48 5.11
N PHE A 185 -6.65 -8.28 4.48
CA PHE A 185 -6.31 -9.02 3.27
C PHE A 185 -7.47 -9.01 2.28
N ASP A 186 -7.21 -9.28 1.00
CA ASP A 186 -8.26 -9.32 -0.03
C ASP A 186 -9.10 -10.60 0.12
N ARG A 187 -10.27 -10.44 0.75
CA ARG A 187 -11.22 -11.54 0.94
C ARG A 187 -11.65 -12.18 -0.37
N ASP A 188 -11.93 -11.39 -1.40
CA ASP A 188 -12.50 -11.91 -2.64
C ASP A 188 -11.44 -12.72 -3.43
N PHE A 189 -10.15 -12.39 -3.25
CA PHE A 189 -9.03 -13.20 -3.74
C PHE A 189 -8.92 -14.57 -3.07
N TRP A 190 -9.01 -14.61 -1.73
CA TRP A 190 -8.86 -15.87 -0.99
C TRP A 190 -10.14 -16.72 -0.97
N PHE A 191 -11.32 -16.10 -0.95
CA PHE A 191 -12.62 -16.75 -0.76
C PHE A 191 -13.50 -16.71 -2.02
N ALA A 192 -12.90 -16.76 -3.22
CA ALA A 192 -13.62 -16.73 -4.49
C ALA A 192 -14.79 -17.75 -4.54
N ASP A 193 -14.60 -18.95 -3.96
CA ASP A 193 -15.61 -20.02 -3.90
C ASP A 193 -16.35 -20.09 -2.55
N GLY A 194 -16.23 -19.04 -1.73
CA GLY A 194 -16.84 -18.95 -0.40
C GLY A 194 -16.03 -19.58 0.73
N THR A 195 -14.98 -20.35 0.42
CA THR A 195 -14.01 -20.90 1.38
C THR A 195 -12.57 -20.64 0.91
N PRO A 196 -11.59 -20.47 1.82
CA PRO A 196 -10.20 -20.31 1.44
C PRO A 196 -9.60 -21.67 1.02
N PRO A 197 -8.50 -21.67 0.22
CA PRO A 197 -7.74 -22.89 -0.04
C PRO A 197 -7.32 -23.57 1.28
N ALA A 198 -7.49 -24.90 1.36
CA ALA A 198 -7.18 -25.65 2.58
C ALA A 198 -5.70 -25.59 3.00
N ASP A 199 -4.81 -25.28 2.06
CA ASP A 199 -3.36 -25.11 2.27
C ASP A 199 -2.96 -23.64 2.48
N ALA A 200 -3.90 -22.69 2.52
CA ALA A 200 -3.60 -21.29 2.77
C ALA A 200 -3.08 -21.09 4.20
N LYS A 201 -1.85 -20.62 4.32
CA LYS A 201 -1.16 -20.34 5.58
C LYS A 201 -0.84 -18.87 5.69
N VAL A 202 -0.85 -18.37 6.92
CA VAL A 202 -0.52 -17.00 7.30
C VAL A 202 0.77 -17.03 8.12
N TYR A 203 1.75 -16.26 7.68
CA TYR A 203 3.06 -16.09 8.30
C TYR A 203 3.17 -14.68 8.88
N TYR A 204 3.06 -14.55 10.19
CA TYR A 204 3.11 -13.27 10.87
C TYR A 204 4.57 -12.89 11.15
N LEU A 205 5.01 -11.77 10.58
CA LEU A 205 6.38 -11.25 10.68
C LEU A 205 6.53 -10.17 11.76
N ASP A 206 5.45 -9.45 12.04
CA ASP A 206 5.29 -8.51 13.14
C ASP A 206 3.84 -8.60 13.65
N ALA A 207 3.65 -8.52 14.96
CA ALA A 207 2.34 -8.57 15.61
C ALA A 207 2.38 -7.73 16.89
N ARG A 208 1.87 -6.50 16.81
CA ARG A 208 1.84 -5.53 17.91
C ARG A 208 0.40 -5.10 18.14
N GLY A 209 -0.23 -5.69 19.14
CA GLY A 209 -1.59 -5.38 19.58
C GLY A 209 -1.75 -4.07 20.35
N ASN A 210 -0.78 -3.17 20.31
CA ASN A 210 -0.90 -1.88 20.99
C ASN A 210 -1.94 -1.02 20.26
N TRP A 211 -3.11 -0.79 20.87
CA TRP A 211 -4.16 0.07 20.34
C TRP A 211 -3.73 1.50 19.99
N ASN A 212 -2.67 2.03 20.62
CA ASN A 212 -2.13 3.35 20.29
C ASN A 212 -1.17 3.32 19.07
N HIS A 213 -0.55 2.17 18.82
CA HIS A 213 0.42 1.98 17.74
C HIS A 213 0.29 0.58 17.12
N PRO A 214 -0.89 0.24 16.54
CA PRO A 214 -1.08 -1.10 16.02
C PRO A 214 -0.13 -1.31 14.84
N GLY A 215 0.46 -2.50 14.79
CA GLY A 215 1.45 -2.85 13.78
C GLY A 215 1.39 -4.34 13.49
N CYS A 216 1.12 -4.70 12.24
CA CYS A 216 1.14 -6.09 11.80
C CYS A 216 1.79 -6.19 10.42
N SER A 217 2.57 -7.23 10.21
CA SER A 217 3.04 -7.63 8.89
C SER A 217 2.83 -9.12 8.74
N ALA A 218 2.17 -9.52 7.65
CA ALA A 218 1.84 -10.90 7.39
C ALA A 218 2.07 -11.26 5.92
N VAL A 219 2.39 -12.52 5.68
CA VAL A 219 2.39 -13.11 4.35
C VAL A 219 1.38 -14.25 4.33
N ILE A 220 0.41 -14.20 3.44
CA ILE A 220 -0.51 -15.31 3.20
C ILE A 220 -0.05 -16.05 1.94
N VAL A 221 0.08 -17.37 2.04
CA VAL A 221 0.53 -18.22 0.92
C VAL A 221 -0.34 -19.47 0.82
N SER A 222 -0.75 -19.82 -0.39
CA SER A 222 -1.22 -21.17 -0.74
C SER A 222 -0.30 -21.72 -1.82
N SER A 223 0.60 -22.63 -1.43
CA SER A 223 1.57 -23.23 -2.34
C SER A 223 0.92 -24.09 -3.43
N ARG A 224 -0.28 -24.64 -3.18
CA ARG A 224 -1.02 -25.40 -4.19
C ARG A 224 -1.63 -24.52 -5.27
N SER A 225 -2.28 -23.42 -4.88
CA SER A 225 -2.96 -22.52 -5.81
C SER A 225 -2.05 -21.44 -6.40
N GLY A 226 -0.86 -21.26 -5.81
CA GLY A 226 0.07 -20.21 -6.21
C GLY A 226 -0.31 -18.82 -5.72
N ARG A 227 -1.36 -18.68 -4.89
CA ARG A 227 -1.80 -17.40 -4.34
C ARG A 227 -0.84 -16.92 -3.26
N VAL A 228 -0.45 -15.65 -3.36
CA VAL A 228 0.42 -14.96 -2.41
C VAL A 228 -0.16 -13.59 -2.11
N GLU A 229 -0.16 -13.20 -0.85
CA GLU A 229 -0.49 -11.85 -0.41
C GLU A 229 0.49 -11.37 0.67
N TYR A 230 1.12 -10.22 0.42
CA TYR A 230 1.90 -9.49 1.40
C TYR A 230 1.01 -8.40 1.99
N ALA A 231 0.81 -8.42 3.30
CA ALA A 231 -0.03 -7.45 3.99
C ALA A 231 0.75 -6.76 5.10
N GLN A 232 0.60 -5.44 5.19
CA GLN A 232 1.09 -4.62 6.27
C GLN A 232 -0.03 -3.74 6.80
N TYR A 233 -0.07 -3.58 8.11
CA TYR A 233 -0.88 -2.58 8.79
C TYR A 233 -0.02 -1.81 9.78
N GLY A 234 -0.11 -0.49 9.75
CA GLY A 234 0.65 0.40 10.60
C GLY A 234 2.15 0.40 10.30
N TYR A 235 2.90 1.10 11.16
CA TYR A 235 4.35 0.97 11.17
C TYR A 235 4.68 -0.49 11.50
N THR A 236 5.78 -1.04 11.00
CA THR A 236 6.26 -2.37 11.41
C THR A 236 7.75 -2.36 11.69
N LYS A 237 8.15 -3.13 12.70
CA LYS A 237 9.56 -3.34 13.03
C LYS A 237 9.79 -4.83 13.15
N LEU A 238 10.40 -5.40 12.12
CA LEU A 238 10.57 -6.83 12.03
C LEU A 238 11.57 -7.32 13.07
N ALA A 239 11.25 -8.44 13.71
CA ALA A 239 12.10 -9.02 14.75
C ALA A 239 13.48 -9.47 14.22
N TYR A 240 13.59 -9.73 12.92
CA TYR A 240 14.82 -10.21 12.27
C TYR A 240 15.66 -9.10 11.61
N GLU A 241 15.17 -7.86 11.56
CA GLU A 241 15.99 -6.71 11.16
C GLU A 241 16.86 -6.30 12.37
N LYS A 242 18.17 -6.60 12.31
CA LYS A 242 19.13 -6.08 13.30
C LYS A 242 19.17 -4.55 13.18
N ASN A 243 19.10 -3.86 14.32
CA ASN A 243 19.38 -2.41 14.40
C ASN A 243 20.77 -2.08 13.88
#